data_AF-U4UTJ5-F1
#
_entry.id   AF-U4UTJ5-F1
#
_cell.length_a   1.000
_cell.length_b   1.000
_cell.length_c   1.000
_cell.angle_alpha   90.00
_cell.angle_beta   90.00
_cell.angle_gamma   90.00
#
_symmetry.space_group_name_H-M   'P 1'
#
loop_
_entity.id
_entity.type
_entity.pdbx_description
1 polymer ?
#
loop_
_entity_poly.entity_id
_entity_poly.type
_entity_poly.pdbx_seq_one_letter_code
_entity_poly.pdbx_strand_id
1 'polypeptide(L)'
;MPQDIDILDPVPVPLTQDMSTSTKAAIVVRFLMQEGTEIDLATLPTSLQADLTREIADLRLIDRATLAEVIEKLPMNWTALD
;
A
#
# COMPACT_ATOMS: atom_id res chain seq x y z
N MET A 1 -42.03 -17.01 -11.09
CA MET A 1 -40.57 -17.12 -11.01
C MET A 1 -40.07 -15.91 -10.24
N PRO A 2 -39.48 -16.05 -9.04
CA PRO A 2 -38.85 -14.93 -8.37
C PRO A 2 -37.64 -14.49 -9.20
N GLN A 3 -37.42 -13.17 -9.28
CA GLN A 3 -36.25 -12.61 -9.95
C GLN A 3 -35.01 -13.03 -9.16
N ASP A 4 -34.14 -13.77 -9.83
CA ASP A 4 -32.76 -14.02 -9.44
C ASP A 4 -32.09 -12.65 -9.34
N ILE A 5 -32.11 -12.06 -8.13
CA ILE A 5 -31.20 -10.96 -7.82
C ILE A 5 -29.85 -11.66 -7.77
N ASP A 6 -29.22 -11.71 -8.95
CA ASP A 6 -27.79 -11.86 -9.14
C ASP A 6 -27.17 -10.72 -8.31
N ILE A 7 -27.01 -10.99 -7.01
CA ILE A 7 -26.14 -10.24 -6.13
C ILE A 7 -24.78 -10.54 -6.73
N LEU A 8 -24.40 -9.72 -7.72
CA LEU A 8 -23.05 -9.58 -8.19
C LEU A 8 -22.20 -9.57 -6.94
N ASP A 9 -21.44 -10.65 -6.71
CA ASP A 9 -20.37 -10.65 -5.72
C ASP A 9 -19.68 -9.28 -5.86
N PRO A 10 -19.49 -8.51 -4.78
CA PRO A 10 -18.78 -7.26 -4.90
C PRO A 10 -17.43 -7.60 -5.50
N VAL A 11 -17.25 -7.26 -6.78
CA VAL A 11 -15.95 -7.29 -7.44
C VAL A 11 -15.06 -6.57 -6.44
N PRO A 12 -13.99 -7.21 -5.94
CA PRO A 12 -13.14 -6.57 -4.94
C PRO A 12 -12.69 -5.26 -5.56
N VAL A 13 -13.27 -4.17 -5.08
CA VAL A 13 -12.88 -2.83 -5.48
C VAL A 13 -11.40 -2.75 -5.12
N PRO A 14 -10.52 -2.41 -6.07
CA PRO A 14 -9.11 -2.36 -5.76
C PRO A 14 -8.91 -1.29 -4.68
N LEU A 15 -8.72 -1.75 -3.43
CA LEU A 15 -8.64 -0.87 -2.25
C LEU A 15 -7.50 0.14 -2.37
N THR A 16 -6.57 -0.07 -3.32
CA THR A 16 -5.39 0.76 -3.54
C THR A 16 -5.64 2.01 -4.39
N GLN A 17 -6.77 2.10 -5.09
CA GLN A 17 -7.07 3.27 -5.93
C GLN A 17 -7.23 4.54 -5.09
N ASP A 18 -7.80 4.41 -3.89
CA ASP A 18 -8.00 5.51 -2.94
C ASP A 18 -6.84 5.69 -1.96
N MET A 19 -5.79 4.86 -2.04
CA MET A 19 -4.65 4.96 -1.14
C MET A 19 -3.71 6.09 -1.54
N SER A 20 -3.35 6.89 -0.54
CA SER A 20 -2.27 7.87 -0.63
C SER A 20 -0.95 7.19 -1.03
N THR A 21 -0.11 7.93 -1.74
CA THR A 21 1.25 7.52 -2.09
C THR A 21 2.08 7.17 -0.85
N SER A 22 1.92 7.91 0.26
CA SER A 22 2.55 7.58 1.54
C SER A 22 2.10 6.20 2.01
N THR A 23 0.80 5.91 1.97
CA THR A 23 0.27 4.64 2.45
C THR A 23 0.81 3.49 1.62
N LYS A 24 0.90 3.66 0.30
CA LYS A 24 1.51 2.67 -0.60
C LYS A 24 2.98 2.44 -0.26
N ALA A 25 3.74 3.51 -0.02
CA ALA A 25 5.14 3.39 0.42
C ALA A 25 5.24 2.67 1.78
N ALA A 26 4.36 2.96 2.74
CA ALA A 26 4.39 2.34 4.08
C ALA A 26 4.17 0.83 3.99
N ILE A 27 3.30 0.39 3.08
CA ILE A 27 3.06 -1.03 2.79
C ILE A 27 4.31 -1.70 2.24
N VAL A 28 4.95 -1.10 1.23
CA VAL A 28 6.16 -1.67 0.62
C VAL A 28 7.32 -1.68 1.61
N VAL A 29 7.50 -0.61 2.39
CA VAL A 29 8.55 -0.56 3.44
C VAL A 29 8.34 -1.64 4.48
N ARG A 30 7.12 -1.79 5.00
CA ARG A 30 6.82 -2.82 5.99
C ARG A 30 7.05 -4.24 5.45
N PHE A 31 6.72 -4.48 4.18
CA PHE A 31 7.01 -5.75 3.51
C PHE A 31 8.52 -5.99 3.42
N LEU A 32 9.28 -5.03 2.92
CA LEU A 32 10.73 -5.13 2.78
C LEU A 32 11.44 -5.33 4.13
N MET A 33 10.99 -4.65 5.19
CA MET A 33 11.50 -4.86 6.55
C MET A 33 11.24 -6.29 7.07
N GLN A 34 10.08 -6.89 6.73
CA GLN A 34 9.76 -8.28 7.09
C GLN A 34 10.64 -9.29 6.34
N GLU A 35 10.99 -9.00 5.10
CA GLU A 35 11.93 -9.80 4.28
C GLU A 35 13.40 -9.62 4.71
N GLY A 36 13.67 -8.77 5.72
CA GLY A 36 15.02 -8.49 6.22
C GLY A 36 15.81 -7.51 5.36
N THR A 37 15.14 -6.77 4.47
CA THR A 37 15.77 -5.71 3.67
C THR A 37 15.90 -4.44 4.51
N GLU A 38 17.10 -3.90 4.58
CA GLU A 38 17.38 -2.62 5.24
C GLU A 38 17.01 -1.48 4.28
N ILE A 39 16.10 -0.60 4.72
CA ILE A 39 15.63 0.54 3.91
C ILE A 39 16.20 1.81 4.50
N ASP A 40 16.86 2.59 3.65
CA ASP A 40 17.38 3.91 4.04
C ASP A 40 16.27 4.97 3.95
N LEU A 41 15.46 5.05 5.01
CA LEU A 41 14.41 6.06 5.14
C LEU A 41 14.94 7.50 5.04
N ALA A 42 16.22 7.73 5.33
CA ALA A 42 16.83 9.07 5.28
C ALA A 42 16.96 9.61 3.84
N THR A 43 16.85 8.73 2.82
CA THR A 43 16.82 9.12 1.41
C THR A 43 15.47 9.66 0.94
N LEU A 44 14.43 9.54 1.78
CA LEU A 44 13.08 10.01 1.49
C LEU A 44 12.90 11.47 1.93
N PRO A 45 11.96 12.23 1.33
CA PRO A 45 11.61 13.57 1.80
C PRO A 45 11.16 13.58 3.27
N THR A 46 11.51 14.62 4.04
CA THR A 46 11.22 14.69 5.50
C THR A 46 9.72 14.62 5.82
N SER A 47 8.86 15.19 4.97
CA SER A 47 7.40 15.06 5.08
C SER A 47 6.96 13.60 4.95
N LEU A 48 7.45 12.93 3.89
CA LEU A 48 7.17 11.52 3.63
C LEU A 48 7.71 10.63 4.75
N GLN A 49 8.90 10.90 5.30
CA GLN A 49 9.44 10.12 6.43
C GLN A 49 8.52 10.13 7.66
N ALA A 50 7.98 11.31 8.01
CA ALA A 50 7.10 11.47 9.16
C ALA A 50 5.76 10.76 8.94
N ASP A 51 5.16 10.93 7.77
CA ASP A 51 3.89 10.30 7.39
C ASP A 51 4.03 8.78 7.31
N LEU A 52 5.11 8.30 6.68
CA LEU A 52 5.41 6.88 6.53
C LEU A 52 5.62 6.19 7.88
N THR A 53 6.37 6.81 8.79
CA THR A 53 6.60 6.26 10.14
C THR A 53 5.28 6.08 10.88
N ARG A 54 4.37 7.06 10.77
CA ARG A 54 3.04 6.99 11.36
C ARG A 54 2.20 5.90 10.72
N GLU A 55 2.15 5.84 9.40
CA GLU A 55 1.36 4.85 8.69
C GLU A 55 1.87 3.43 8.95
N ILE A 56 3.19 3.17 8.96
CA ILE A 56 3.75 1.87 9.31
C ILE A 56 3.30 1.41 10.70
N ALA A 57 3.20 2.33 11.67
CA ALA A 57 2.70 2.03 13.01
C ALA A 57 1.20 1.70 13.02
N ASP A 58 0.40 2.33 12.14
CA ASP A 58 -1.03 2.08 11.97
C ASP A 58 -1.33 0.84 11.11
N LEU A 59 -0.39 0.35 10.30
CA LEU A 59 -0.57 -0.83 9.45
C LEU A 59 -0.69 -2.13 10.28
N ARG A 60 -1.88 -2.74 10.25
CA ARG A 60 -2.19 -4.00 10.95
C ARG A 60 -1.84 -5.26 10.14
N LEU A 61 -2.82 -5.89 9.50
CA LEU A 61 -2.64 -7.01 8.58
C LEU A 61 -3.12 -6.56 7.22
N ILE A 62 -2.31 -6.83 6.20
CA ILE A 62 -2.60 -6.45 4.82
C ILE A 62 -2.66 -7.75 4.04
N ASP A 63 -3.71 -7.92 3.24
CA ASP A 63 -3.85 -9.10 2.41
C ASP A 63 -2.83 -9.10 1.26
N ARG A 64 -2.44 -10.31 0.82
CA ARG A 64 -1.47 -10.52 -0.26
C ARG A 64 -1.91 -9.86 -1.57
N ALA A 65 -3.21 -9.82 -1.87
CA ALA A 65 -3.73 -9.19 -3.08
C ALA A 65 -3.46 -7.67 -3.06
N THR A 66 -3.71 -7.02 -1.92
CA THR A 66 -3.41 -5.59 -1.73
C THR A 66 -1.92 -5.30 -1.86
N LEU A 67 -1.06 -6.15 -1.28
CA LEU A 67 0.39 -6.00 -1.42
C LEU A 67 0.84 -6.10 -2.88
N ALA A 68 0.34 -7.09 -3.62
CA ALA A 68 0.69 -7.29 -5.03
C ALA A 68 0.31 -6.08 -5.89
N GLU A 69 -0.89 -5.54 -5.67
CA GLU A 69 -1.39 -4.37 -6.41
C GLU A 69 -0.59 -3.09 -6.08
N VAL A 70 -0.18 -2.92 -4.82
CA VAL A 70 0.69 -1.81 -4.41
C VAL A 70 2.07 -1.91 -5.07
N ILE A 71 2.68 -3.09 -5.09
CA ILE A 71 4.00 -3.30 -5.73
C ILE A 71 3.93 -3.04 -7.24
N GLU A 72 2.84 -3.44 -7.90
CA GLU A 72 2.65 -3.21 -9.34
C GLU A 72 2.50 -1.72 -9.68
N LYS A 73 1.78 -0.95 -8.84
CA LYS A 73 1.43 0.45 -9.10
C LYS A 73 2.45 1.45 -8.55
N LEU A 74 3.27 1.08 -7.56
CA LEU A 74 4.23 2.00 -6.97
C LEU A 74 5.42 2.21 -7.95
N PRO A 75 5.67 3.44 -8.39
CA PRO A 75 6.80 3.70 -9.27
C PRO A 75 8.11 3.48 -8.48
N MET A 76 9.01 2.66 -9.01
CA MET A 76 10.26 2.22 -8.36
C MET A 76 11.30 3.35 -8.17
N ASN A 77 10.92 4.62 -8.38
CA ASN A 77 11.74 5.81 -8.15
C ASN A 77 11.30 6.53 -6.86
N TRP A 78 11.70 5.98 -5.72
CA TRP A 78 11.41 6.49 -4.37
C TRP A 78 11.72 7.98 -4.14
N THR A 79 12.64 8.56 -4.93
CA THR A 79 13.02 9.98 -4.86
C THR A 79 12.15 10.93 -5.69
N ALA A 80 11.19 10.42 -6.48
CA ALA A 80 10.29 11.22 -7.31
C ALA A 80 8.89 11.37 -6.73
N LEU A 81 8.65 10.82 -5.54
CA LEU A 81 7.42 10.99 -4.77
C LEU A 81 7.52 12.33 -4.02
N ASP A 82 7.31 13.43 -4.75
CA ASP A 82 7.09 14.76 -4.17
C ASP A 82 5.60 14.96 -3.85
#